data_AF-A0A2G9S1B1-F1
#
_entry.id   AF-A0A2G9S1B1-F1
#
_cell.length_a   1.000
_cell.length_b   1.000
_cell.length_c   1.000
_cell.angle_alpha   90.00
_cell.angle_beta   90.00
_cell.angle_gamma   90.00
#
_symmetry.space_group_name_H-M   'P 1'
#
loop_
_entity.id
_entity.type
_entity.pdbx_description
1 polymer ?
#
loop_
_entity_poly.entity_id
_entity_poly.type
_entity_poly.pdbx_seq_one_letter_code
_entity_poly.pdbx_strand_id
1 'polypeptide(L)'
;MLTLVSHYLRTHGSHFLITFKDVGRKPPTFGDASFIASELLNSGYEFDQGSVVFNRFRSVISYRTEEKPIFSLDTVANSDSITVYDDVDADVLRNYQEFTLANIIYYSLKEGTTSEQSARMTAMDNASKNASEIIDKLTLTYNRTRQAVITKELIEIISGAAALG
;
A
#
# COMPACT_ATOMS: atom_id res chain seq x y z
N MET A 1 0.28 6.07 0.74
CA MET A 1 -0.98 5.30 0.90
C MET A 1 -2.08 6.11 1.60
N LEU A 2 -1.82 6.71 2.78
CA LEU A 2 -2.79 7.54 3.53
C LEU A 2 -3.44 8.70 2.73
N THR A 3 -2.69 9.33 1.81
CA THR A 3 -3.19 10.45 0.99
C THR A 3 -4.22 10.02 -0.06
N LEU A 4 -4.09 8.79 -0.58
CA LEU A 4 -4.99 8.23 -1.60
C LEU A 4 -6.34 7.86 -0.98
N VAL A 5 -6.34 7.20 0.17
CA VAL A 5 -7.56 6.84 0.92
C VAL A 5 -8.32 8.10 1.31
N SER A 6 -7.63 9.14 1.81
CA SER A 6 -8.27 10.41 2.18
C SER A 6 -8.87 11.15 0.97
N HIS A 7 -8.27 11.04 -0.21
CA HIS A 7 -8.82 11.59 -1.45
C HIS A 7 -10.05 10.81 -1.93
N TYR A 8 -10.02 9.49 -1.82
CA TYR A 8 -11.13 8.62 -2.21
C TYR A 8 -12.35 8.81 -1.30
N LEU A 9 -12.13 8.92 0.02
CA LEU A 9 -13.17 9.26 0.99
C LEU A 9 -13.82 10.62 0.70
N ARG A 10 -13.04 11.59 0.22
CA ARG A 10 -13.57 12.92 -0.14
C ARG A 10 -14.46 12.89 -1.38
N THR A 11 -14.23 11.96 -2.30
CA THR A 11 -14.95 11.88 -3.57
C THR A 11 -16.11 10.88 -3.55
N HIS A 12 -16.03 9.82 -2.74
CA HIS A 12 -16.99 8.71 -2.70
C HIS A 12 -17.51 8.40 -1.29
N GLY A 13 -17.52 9.40 -0.39
CA GLY A 13 -17.82 9.21 1.03
C GLY A 13 -19.15 8.51 1.35
N SER A 14 -20.14 8.60 0.46
CA SER A 14 -21.46 7.93 0.61
C SER A 14 -21.40 6.40 0.57
N HIS A 15 -20.32 5.80 0.09
CA HIS A 15 -20.16 4.34 -0.01
C HIS A 15 -19.32 3.74 1.12
N PHE A 16 -18.92 4.53 2.11
CA PHE A 16 -18.08 4.08 3.21
C PHE A 16 -18.89 3.93 4.50
N LEU A 17 -18.88 2.72 5.05
CA LEU A 17 -19.48 2.43 6.36
C LEU A 17 -18.52 2.83 7.49
N ILE A 18 -17.31 2.27 7.48
CA ILE A 18 -16.28 2.45 8.52
C ILE A 18 -14.93 2.70 7.84
N THR A 19 -14.06 3.46 8.50
CA THR A 19 -12.68 3.70 8.05
C THR A 19 -11.71 3.56 9.21
N PHE A 20 -10.62 2.84 8.97
CA PHE A 20 -9.51 2.68 9.92
C PHE A 20 -8.30 3.50 9.46
N LYS A 21 -7.56 4.05 10.42
CA LYS A 21 -6.31 4.80 10.19
C LYS A 21 -5.14 4.12 10.89
N ASP A 22 -3.93 4.48 10.49
CA ASP A 22 -2.66 4.01 11.07
C ASP A 22 -2.37 2.49 10.99
N VAL A 23 -3.15 1.74 10.22
CA VAL A 23 -2.88 0.33 9.90
C VAL A 23 -1.61 0.23 9.04
N GLY A 24 -0.67 -0.63 9.45
CA GLY A 24 0.59 -0.87 8.73
C GLY A 24 1.76 0.06 9.10
N ARG A 25 1.57 1.02 10.03
CA ARG A 25 2.70 1.80 10.57
C ARG A 25 3.63 0.95 11.42
N LYS A 26 3.06 0.02 12.18
CA LYS A 26 3.75 -1.11 12.82
C LYS A 26 3.36 -2.39 12.05
N PRO A 27 4.16 -3.46 12.14
CA PRO A 27 3.76 -4.75 11.57
C PRO A 27 2.37 -5.16 12.09
N PRO A 28 1.40 -5.44 11.21
CA PRO A 28 0.05 -5.75 11.64
C PRO A 28 0.03 -7.04 12.45
N THR A 29 -0.74 -7.04 13.52
CA THR A 29 -0.93 -8.16 14.43
C THR A 29 -2.32 -8.75 14.28
N PHE A 30 -2.54 -9.94 14.86
CA PHE A 30 -3.88 -10.52 14.89
C PHE A 30 -4.86 -9.62 15.66
N GLY A 31 -4.40 -8.94 16.72
CA GLY A 31 -5.23 -8.00 17.48
C GLY A 31 -5.78 -6.85 16.64
N ASP A 32 -4.99 -6.34 15.68
CA ASP A 32 -5.47 -5.30 14.74
C ASP A 32 -6.59 -5.84 13.84
N ALA A 33 -6.44 -7.07 13.36
CA ALA A 33 -7.45 -7.72 12.51
C ALA A 33 -8.72 -8.04 13.29
N SER A 34 -8.59 -8.53 14.53
CA SER A 34 -9.72 -8.79 15.42
C SER A 34 -10.47 -7.50 15.75
N PHE A 35 -9.77 -6.38 15.99
CA PHE A 35 -10.40 -5.10 16.21
C PHE A 35 -11.24 -4.66 14.99
N ILE A 36 -10.69 -4.78 13.78
CA ILE A 36 -11.41 -4.46 12.54
C ILE A 36 -12.64 -5.37 12.35
N ALA A 37 -12.48 -6.67 12.59
CA ALA A 37 -13.58 -7.64 12.48
C ALA A 37 -14.71 -7.32 13.47
N SER A 38 -14.38 -7.04 14.73
CA SER A 38 -15.36 -6.70 15.76
C SER A 38 -16.11 -5.40 15.44
N GLU A 39 -15.40 -4.35 15.00
CA GLU A 39 -16.03 -3.10 14.58
C GLU A 39 -16.95 -3.29 13.36
N LEU A 40 -16.57 -4.15 12.41
CA LEU A 40 -17.41 -4.47 11.26
C LEU A 40 -18.70 -5.19 11.68
N LEU A 41 -18.61 -6.15 12.60
CA LEU A 41 -19.77 -6.88 13.13
C LEU A 41 -20.68 -5.98 13.99
N ASN A 42 -20.09 -5.06 14.76
CA ASN A 42 -20.84 -4.11 15.61
C ASN A 42 -21.41 -2.91 14.84
N SER A 43 -21.16 -2.83 13.53
CA SER A 43 -21.63 -1.71 12.69
C SER A 43 -23.15 -1.65 12.52
N GLY A 44 -23.86 -2.75 12.82
CA GLY A 44 -25.29 -2.90 12.56
C GLY A 44 -25.66 -3.01 11.08
N TYR A 45 -24.67 -3.14 10.20
CA TYR A 45 -24.88 -3.33 8.77
C TYR A 45 -24.99 -4.82 8.44
N GLU A 46 -26.15 -5.25 7.95
CA GLU A 46 -26.34 -6.60 7.44
C GLU A 46 -25.85 -6.69 6.00
N PHE A 47 -25.01 -7.68 5.73
CA PHE A 47 -24.53 -8.01 4.39
C PHE A 47 -24.77 -9.49 4.15
N ASP A 48 -25.09 -9.87 2.91
CA ASP A 48 -25.22 -11.29 2.51
C ASP A 48 -23.87 -11.84 2.04
N GLN A 49 -23.16 -11.06 1.22
CA GLN A 49 -21.87 -11.41 0.65
C GLN A 49 -20.95 -10.18 0.59
N GLY A 50 -19.67 -10.39 0.87
CA GLY A 50 -18.61 -9.41 0.76
C GLY A 50 -17.35 -10.00 0.12
N SER A 51 -16.37 -9.13 -0.13
CA SER A 51 -15.06 -9.55 -0.63
C SER A 51 -13.97 -8.66 -0.01
N VAL A 52 -12.88 -9.28 0.43
CA VAL A 52 -11.66 -8.57 0.81
C VAL A 52 -10.73 -8.53 -0.38
N VAL A 53 -10.46 -7.32 -0.86
CA VAL A 53 -9.51 -7.07 -1.93
C VAL A 53 -8.15 -6.74 -1.32
N PHE A 54 -7.11 -7.46 -1.71
CA PHE A 54 -5.75 -7.22 -1.25
C PHE A 54 -4.72 -7.60 -2.31
N ASN A 55 -3.49 -7.14 -2.12
CA ASN A 55 -2.38 -7.55 -2.96
C ASN A 55 -1.72 -8.77 -2.34
N ARG A 56 -1.85 -9.91 -3.00
CA ARG A 56 -1.12 -11.12 -2.67
C ARG A 56 0.32 -11.02 -3.15
N PHE A 57 1.25 -11.24 -2.23
CA PHE A 57 2.65 -11.25 -2.53
C PHE A 57 3.00 -12.47 -3.40
N ARG A 58 3.68 -12.24 -4.52
CA ARG A 58 4.23 -13.33 -5.35
C ARG A 58 5.75 -13.37 -5.30
N SER A 59 6.37 -12.22 -5.48
CA SER A 59 7.82 -12.06 -5.40
C SER A 59 8.15 -10.61 -5.08
N VAL A 60 9.43 -10.34 -4.83
CA VAL A 60 9.92 -8.97 -4.58
C VAL A 60 9.57 -7.99 -5.71
N ILE A 61 9.38 -8.50 -6.93
CA ILE A 61 9.13 -7.68 -8.13
C ILE A 61 7.64 -7.67 -8.50
N SER A 62 6.85 -8.64 -8.02
CA SER A 62 5.48 -8.84 -8.46
C SER A 62 4.51 -9.17 -7.32
N TYR A 63 3.35 -8.56 -7.40
CA TYR A 63 2.18 -8.87 -6.58
C TYR A 63 0.97 -9.04 -7.49
N ARG A 64 -0.05 -9.75 -7.01
CA ARG A 64 -1.31 -9.92 -7.73
C ARG A 64 -2.45 -9.44 -6.84
N THR A 65 -3.30 -8.58 -7.37
CA THR A 65 -4.56 -8.23 -6.71
C THR A 65 -5.47 -9.44 -6.74
N GLU A 66 -5.84 -9.92 -5.55
CA GLU A 66 -6.74 -11.05 -5.35
C GLU A 66 -7.90 -10.62 -4.45
N GLU A 67 -9.01 -11.34 -4.61
CA GLU A 67 -10.24 -11.14 -3.88
C GLU A 67 -10.55 -12.41 -3.07
N LYS A 68 -10.89 -12.24 -1.79
CA LYS A 68 -11.34 -13.33 -0.93
C LYS A 68 -12.78 -13.09 -0.50
N PRO A 69 -13.72 -14.02 -0.80
CA PRO A 69 -15.10 -13.84 -0.41
C PRO A 69 -15.26 -13.93 1.11
N ILE A 70 -16.19 -13.13 1.63
CA ILE A 70 -16.75 -13.22 2.97
C ILE A 70 -18.25 -13.49 2.79
N PHE A 71 -18.79 -14.37 3.62
CA PHE A 71 -20.21 -14.71 3.60
C PHE A 71 -20.85 -14.34 4.93
N SER A 72 -22.14 -14.03 4.90
CA SER A 72 -22.94 -13.83 6.09
C SER A 72 -23.19 -15.15 6.83
N LEU A 73 -23.53 -15.06 8.11
CA LEU A 73 -23.91 -16.23 8.92
C LEU A 73 -25.05 -17.00 8.26
N ASP A 74 -26.08 -16.29 7.79
CA ASP A 74 -27.26 -16.88 7.15
C ASP A 74 -26.91 -17.58 5.84
N THR A 75 -26.01 -17.00 5.04
CA THR A 75 -25.57 -17.60 3.77
C THR A 75 -24.83 -18.91 4.01
N VAL A 76 -24.03 -18.98 5.07
CA VAL A 76 -23.27 -20.19 5.41
C VAL A 76 -24.17 -21.24 6.06
N ALA A 77 -25.09 -20.83 6.92
CA ALA A 77 -26.06 -21.72 7.57
C ALA A 77 -27.01 -22.38 6.56
N ASN A 78 -27.38 -21.69 5.47
CA ASN A 78 -28.25 -22.23 4.42
C ASN A 78 -27.50 -23.03 3.34
N SER A 79 -26.21 -23.32 3.52
CA SER A 79 -25.43 -24.07 2.51
C SER A 79 -25.62 -25.58 2.64
N ASP A 80 -25.81 -26.27 1.51
CA ASP A 80 -25.97 -27.74 1.45
C ASP A 80 -24.76 -28.52 2.02
N SER A 81 -23.61 -27.86 2.16
CA SER A 81 -22.39 -28.47 2.70
C SER A 81 -22.38 -28.52 4.23
N ILE A 82 -23.20 -27.71 4.92
CA ILE A 82 -23.25 -27.68 6.39
C ILE A 82 -23.89 -28.95 6.95
N THR A 83 -24.81 -29.58 6.21
CA THR A 83 -25.59 -30.75 6.66
C THR A 83 -24.75 -32.02 6.79
N VAL A 84 -23.49 -32.00 6.34
CA VAL A 84 -22.53 -33.10 6.49
C VAL A 84 -21.89 -33.09 7.90
N TYR A 85 -22.02 -31.99 8.64
CA TYR A 85 -21.44 -31.84 9.96
C TYR A 85 -22.50 -32.05 11.05
N ASP A 86 -22.30 -33.04 11.91
CA ASP A 86 -23.31 -33.52 12.88
C ASP A 86 -23.42 -32.67 14.17
N ASP A 87 -22.39 -31.87 14.52
CA ASP A 87 -22.30 -31.13 15.81
C ASP A 87 -22.13 -29.60 15.63
N VAL A 88 -22.73 -29.00 14.60
CA VAL A 88 -22.63 -27.55 14.36
C VAL A 88 -23.83 -26.82 14.94
N ASP A 89 -23.71 -26.45 16.22
CA ASP A 89 -24.69 -25.61 16.89
C ASP A 89 -24.66 -24.17 16.34
N ALA A 90 -25.77 -23.44 16.47
CA ALA A 90 -25.87 -22.04 16.01
C ALA A 90 -24.78 -21.14 16.64
N ASP A 91 -24.47 -21.35 17.91
CA ASP A 91 -23.41 -20.62 18.62
C ASP A 91 -22.01 -20.97 18.11
N VAL A 92 -21.77 -22.23 17.76
CA VAL A 92 -20.49 -22.70 17.20
C VAL A 92 -20.28 -22.09 15.82
N LEU A 93 -21.31 -22.10 14.98
CA LEU A 93 -21.26 -21.51 13.65
C LEU A 93 -20.97 -20.02 13.70
N ARG A 94 -21.62 -19.31 14.64
CA ARG A 94 -21.36 -17.89 14.86
C ARG A 94 -19.91 -17.64 15.28
N ASN A 95 -19.40 -18.33 16.28
CA ASN A 95 -18.01 -18.20 16.72
C ASN A 95 -17.02 -18.50 15.58
N TYR A 96 -17.30 -19.51 14.76
CA TYR A 96 -16.51 -19.86 13.59
C TYR A 96 -16.49 -18.75 12.54
N GLN A 97 -17.65 -18.13 12.26
CA GLN A 97 -17.73 -17.01 11.32
C GLN A 97 -16.94 -15.79 11.82
N GLU A 98 -17.10 -15.42 13.09
CA GLU A 98 -16.38 -14.29 13.69
C GLU A 98 -14.85 -14.50 13.62
N PHE A 99 -14.39 -15.72 13.93
CA PHE A 99 -12.98 -16.08 13.79
C PHE A 99 -12.51 -16.08 12.33
N THR A 100 -13.32 -16.60 11.41
CA THR A 100 -12.99 -16.67 9.99
C THR A 100 -12.84 -15.27 9.38
N LEU A 101 -13.72 -14.33 9.75
CA LEU A 101 -13.62 -12.94 9.34
C LEU A 101 -12.31 -12.31 9.80
N ALA A 102 -11.97 -12.42 11.09
CA ALA A 102 -10.72 -11.91 11.63
C ALA A 102 -9.50 -12.54 10.95
N ASN A 103 -9.55 -13.84 10.67
CA ASN A 103 -8.47 -14.57 10.00
C ASN A 103 -8.26 -14.11 8.54
N ILE A 104 -9.34 -13.92 7.77
CA ILE A 104 -9.25 -13.43 6.38
C ILE A 104 -8.67 -12.01 6.36
N ILE A 105 -9.12 -11.14 7.27
CA ILE A 105 -8.56 -9.78 7.40
C ILE A 105 -7.07 -9.87 7.75
N TYR A 106 -6.69 -10.68 8.73
CA TYR A 106 -5.30 -10.84 9.14
C TYR A 106 -4.40 -11.34 7.99
N TYR A 107 -4.85 -12.38 7.27
CA TYR A 107 -4.17 -12.90 6.09
C TYR A 107 -3.96 -11.80 5.05
N SER A 108 -5.02 -11.05 4.74
CA SER A 108 -5.00 -9.97 3.76
C SER A 108 -4.07 -8.83 4.18
N LEU A 109 -4.03 -8.47 5.46
CA LEU A 109 -3.11 -7.46 6.02
C LEU A 109 -1.65 -7.88 5.88
N LYS A 110 -1.33 -9.15 6.12
CA LYS A 110 0.05 -9.67 5.98
C LYS A 110 0.52 -9.67 4.53
N GLU A 111 -0.30 -10.18 3.63
CA GLU A 111 -0.04 -10.20 2.19
C GLU A 111 0.10 -8.78 1.64
N GLY A 112 -0.84 -7.90 1.98
CA GLY A 112 -0.86 -6.50 1.55
C GLY A 112 0.35 -5.72 2.05
N THR A 113 0.72 -5.87 3.33
CA THR A 113 1.90 -5.17 3.91
C THR A 113 3.19 -5.65 3.25
N THR A 114 3.33 -6.95 2.99
CA THR A 114 4.53 -7.50 2.34
C THR A 114 4.66 -7.01 0.89
N SER A 115 3.55 -7.01 0.15
CA SER A 115 3.47 -6.44 -1.20
C SER A 115 3.77 -4.94 -1.22
N GLU A 116 3.31 -4.19 -0.22
CA GLU A 116 3.60 -2.76 -0.10
C GLU A 116 5.09 -2.50 0.13
N GLN A 117 5.73 -3.21 1.06
CA GLN A 117 7.14 -3.00 1.36
C GLN A 117 8.05 -3.37 0.17
N SER A 118 7.75 -4.46 -0.52
CA SER A 118 8.48 -4.84 -1.74
C SER A 118 8.31 -3.82 -2.86
N ALA A 119 7.08 -3.39 -3.14
CA ALA A 119 6.82 -2.34 -4.13
C ALA A 119 7.52 -1.02 -3.79
N ARG A 120 7.53 -0.64 -2.50
CA ARG A 120 8.23 0.55 -2.01
C ARG A 120 9.74 0.42 -2.23
N MET A 121 10.33 -0.72 -1.92
CA MET A 121 11.76 -0.97 -2.13
C MET A 121 12.14 -0.82 -3.60
N THR A 122 11.41 -1.45 -4.51
CA THR A 122 11.66 -1.35 -5.96
C THR A 122 11.48 0.07 -6.49
N ALA A 123 10.43 0.77 -6.05
CA ALA A 123 10.19 2.16 -6.45
C ALA A 123 11.33 3.10 -6.01
N MET A 124 11.84 2.92 -4.78
CA MET A 124 12.93 3.73 -4.25
C MET A 124 14.28 3.40 -4.88
N ASP A 125 14.55 2.13 -5.19
CA ASP A 125 15.74 1.73 -5.94
C ASP A 125 15.76 2.36 -7.34
N ASN A 126 14.63 2.32 -8.05
CA ASN A 126 14.49 3.01 -9.34
C ASN A 126 14.64 4.53 -9.22
N ALA A 127 14.07 5.15 -8.18
CA ALA A 127 14.24 6.58 -7.93
C ALA A 127 15.71 6.94 -7.68
N SER A 128 16.45 6.09 -6.97
CA SER A 128 17.87 6.30 -6.64
C SER A 128 18.74 6.21 -7.90
N LYS A 129 18.51 5.21 -8.76
CA LYS A 129 19.17 5.08 -10.07
C LYS A 129 18.90 6.30 -10.95
N ASN A 130 17.64 6.72 -11.06
CA ASN A 130 17.26 7.91 -11.84
C ASN A 130 17.93 9.18 -11.29
N ALA A 131 18.06 9.32 -9.97
CA ALA A 131 18.75 10.45 -9.35
C ALA A 131 20.25 10.44 -9.68
N SER A 132 20.92 9.28 -9.62
CA SER A 132 22.33 9.14 -10.01
C SER A 132 22.58 9.57 -11.45
N GLU A 133 21.72 9.14 -12.39
CA GLU A 133 21.83 9.56 -13.80
C GLU A 133 21.71 11.08 -13.98
N ILE A 134 20.84 11.73 -13.19
CA ILE A 134 20.69 13.19 -13.21
C ILE A 134 21.92 13.87 -12.62
N ILE A 135 22.47 13.36 -11.52
CA ILE A 135 23.69 13.88 -10.89
C ILE A 135 24.86 13.83 -11.87
N ASP A 136 25.02 12.74 -12.60
CA ASP A 136 26.10 12.60 -13.59
C ASP A 136 25.97 13.64 -14.71
N LYS A 137 24.75 13.84 -15.23
CA LYS A 137 24.46 14.87 -16.25
C LYS A 137 24.73 16.28 -15.73
N LEU A 138 24.32 16.59 -14.50
CA LEU A 138 24.56 17.89 -13.87
C LEU A 138 26.04 18.10 -13.59
N THR A 139 26.79 17.06 -13.23
CA THR A 139 28.24 17.14 -13.00
C THR A 139 28.99 17.46 -14.29
N LEU A 140 28.62 16.84 -15.41
CA LEU A 140 29.18 17.18 -16.72
C LEU A 140 28.88 18.63 -17.10
N THR A 141 27.64 19.08 -16.87
CA THR A 141 27.22 20.45 -17.14
C THR A 141 28.00 21.45 -16.28
N TYR A 142 28.13 21.17 -14.98
CA TYR A 142 28.91 21.96 -14.03
C TYR A 142 30.37 22.12 -14.48
N ASN A 143 31.03 21.04 -14.88
CA ASN A 143 32.42 21.08 -15.32
C ASN A 143 32.60 21.90 -16.61
N ARG A 144 31.68 21.77 -17.58
CA ARG A 144 31.69 22.59 -18.80
C ARG A 144 31.51 24.08 -18.49
N THR A 145 30.52 24.41 -17.65
CA THR A 145 30.27 25.79 -17.23
C THR A 145 31.47 26.37 -16.47
N ARG A 146 32.09 25.59 -15.58
CA ARG A 146 33.29 25.98 -14.84
C ARG A 146 34.45 26.30 -15.79
N GLN A 147 34.69 25.46 -16.79
CA GLN A 147 35.73 25.71 -17.80
C GLN A 147 35.44 26.98 -18.61
N ALA A 148 34.19 27.17 -19.05
CA ALA A 148 33.78 28.37 -19.78
C ALA A 148 33.99 29.65 -18.96
N VAL A 149 33.70 29.64 -17.65
CA VAL A 149 33.96 30.76 -16.74
C VAL A 149 35.45 31.05 -16.62
N ILE A 150 36.29 30.03 -16.38
CA ILE A 150 37.76 30.21 -16.29
C ILE A 150 38.31 30.81 -17.59
N THR A 151 37.90 30.29 -18.74
CA THR A 151 38.32 30.82 -20.05
C THR A 151 37.87 32.26 -20.24
N LYS A 152 36.64 32.60 -19.85
CA LYS A 152 36.12 33.97 -19.92
C LYS A 152 36.94 34.92 -19.05
N GLU A 153 37.19 34.56 -17.79
CA GLU A 153 38.00 35.36 -16.87
C GLU A 153 39.42 35.61 -17.42
N LEU A 154 40.06 34.57 -17.96
CA LEU A 154 41.39 34.70 -18.59
C LEU A 154 41.38 35.64 -19.80
N ILE A 155 40.36 35.54 -20.67
CA ILE A 155 40.22 36.44 -21.82
C ILE A 155 40.04 37.89 -21.35
N GLU A 156 39.20 38.13 -20.33
CA GLU A 156 38.98 39.46 -19.77
C GLU A 156 40.28 40.06 -19.20
N ILE A 157 41.11 39.27 -18.50
CA ILE A 157 42.41 39.70 -17.99
C ILE A 157 43.37 40.07 -19.14
N ILE A 158 43.46 39.23 -20.18
CA ILE A 158 44.35 39.46 -21.33
C ILE A 158 43.92 40.70 -22.11
N SER A 159 42.63 40.84 -22.40
CA SER A 159 42.08 42.01 -23.10
C SER A 159 42.27 43.30 -22.30
N GLY A 160 42.10 43.27 -20.98
CA GLY A 160 42.35 44.41 -20.10
C GLY A 160 43.83 44.84 -20.10
N ALA A 161 44.75 43.89 -20.03
CA ALA A 161 46.19 44.17 -20.09
C ALA A 161 46.61 44.74 -21.46
N ALA A 162 46.08 44.20 -22.55
CA ALA A 162 46.37 44.67 -23.91
C ALA A 162 45.83 46.08 -24.19
N ALA A 163 44.78 46.53 -23.50
CA ALA A 163 44.22 47.87 -23.66
C ALA A 163 45.01 48.97 -22.94
N LEU A 164 45.95 48.61 -22.06
CA LEU A 164 46.80 49.54 -21.30
C LEU A 164 48.18 49.77 -21.94
N GLY A 165 48.52 49.02 -23.00
CA GLY A 165 49.74 49.18 -23.81
C GLY A 165 49.45 49.88 -25.13
#